data_AF-A0A5V1NQ89-F1
#
_entry.id   AF-A0A5V1NQ89-F1
#
_cell.length_a   1.000
_cell.length_b   1.000
_cell.length_c   1.000
_cell.angle_alpha   90.00
_cell.angle_beta   90.00
_cell.angle_gamma   90.00
#
_symmetry.space_group_name_H-M   'P 1'
#
loop_
_entity.id
_entity.type
_entity.pdbx_description
1 polymer ?
#
loop_
_entity_poly.entity_id
_entity_poly.type
_entity_poly.pdbx_seq_one_letter_code
_entity_poly.pdbx_strand_id
1 'polypeptide(L)'
;MESNILGHAQRETSGATTFGKYNFQYHWALCRIIEKHKSNADYALLIEYHEDVVIADSLFGSSAKFEFFQVKNTGNSFTVDSLTKRVKGAEGLKNSILGKLLSSCIGTEYETRITEIGLVSSSGFSFDQKDNKLKLDIITSGDLSVDCLSGLTGKLKSELGIDIFPENLKFIIPKIKLENQEEFVIARFAELVNEIFPNSHCNAVNIYRAIIDEIHRKGQNTYDFTMWEKMVEDKSLTSHTVKDVIAVNTTSPKFEDFEKDFEYLAKSDMKWNTLTYRKMVRKIKQIYLRRVGYASAFDMNIMRIAQQALSNVPEEDYTETSDYIKAVVMKAKELNIESQIPEDDDILCEIIYCFLKVMHE
;
A
#
# COMPACT_ATOMS: atom_id res chain seq x y z
N MET A 1 29.39 9.96 38.35
CA MET A 1 29.18 9.18 37.10
C MET A 1 30.52 8.60 36.72
N GLU A 2 30.61 7.29 36.55
CA GLU A 2 31.80 6.65 36.00
C GLU A 2 31.97 7.06 34.53
N SER A 3 33.21 7.25 34.08
CA SER A 3 33.48 7.54 32.67
C SER A 3 33.15 6.34 31.80
N ASN A 4 32.55 6.57 30.63
CA ASN A 4 32.32 5.51 29.65
C ASN A 4 33.67 4.91 29.20
N ILE A 5 33.96 3.69 29.67
CA ILE A 5 35.18 2.94 29.33
C ILE A 5 35.31 2.62 27.83
N LEU A 6 34.22 2.76 27.06
CA LEU A 6 34.16 2.62 25.61
C LEU A 6 33.97 3.96 24.88
N GLY A 7 34.21 5.10 25.55
CA GLY A 7 34.01 6.47 25.02
C GLY A 7 34.99 6.90 23.93
N HIS A 8 35.29 6.04 22.96
CA HIS A 8 36.11 6.33 21.79
C HIS A 8 35.23 6.40 20.53
N ALA A 9 35.74 7.02 19.46
CA ALA A 9 35.02 7.11 18.19
C ALA A 9 34.70 5.70 17.64
N GLN A 10 33.45 5.48 17.24
CA GLN A 10 33.04 4.23 16.62
C GLN A 10 33.75 4.05 15.27
N ARG A 11 34.42 2.91 15.09
CA ARG A 11 35.09 2.56 13.83
C ARG A 11 34.12 2.12 12.74
N GLU A 12 33.08 1.36 13.12
CA GLU A 12 32.15 0.73 12.18
C GLU A 12 30.78 1.42 12.22
N THR A 13 30.57 2.39 11.33
CA THR A 13 29.29 3.12 11.21
C THR A 13 28.56 2.85 9.89
N SER A 14 29.23 2.21 8.93
CA SER A 14 28.70 1.97 7.58
C SER A 14 27.44 1.09 7.59
N GLY A 15 27.41 0.06 8.44
CA GLY A 15 26.24 -0.81 8.60
C GLY A 15 25.02 -0.07 9.14
N ALA A 16 25.18 0.66 10.25
CA ALA A 16 24.12 1.48 10.83
C ALA A 16 23.61 2.56 9.86
N THR A 17 24.52 3.21 9.12
CA THR A 17 24.18 4.19 8.09
C THR A 17 23.37 3.57 6.96
N THR A 18 23.73 2.37 6.53
CA THR A 18 23.04 1.65 5.44
C THR A 18 21.66 1.19 5.88
N PHE A 19 21.55 0.64 7.09
CA PHE A 19 20.28 0.28 7.71
C PHE A 19 19.34 1.49 7.79
N GLY A 20 19.82 2.64 8.26
CA GLY A 20 19.02 3.86 8.33
C GLY A 20 18.49 4.36 6.98
N LYS A 21 19.22 4.10 5.88
CA LYS A 21 18.76 4.44 4.52
C LYS A 21 17.61 3.54 4.06
N TYR A 22 17.76 2.22 4.22
CA TYR A 22 16.68 1.28 3.89
C TYR A 22 15.44 1.54 4.75
N ASN A 23 15.65 1.82 6.04
CA ASN A 23 14.55 2.13 6.94
C ASN A 23 13.76 3.37 6.47
N PHE A 24 14.47 4.44 6.07
CA PHE A 24 13.84 5.66 5.56
C PHE A 24 13.04 5.40 4.29
N GLN A 25 13.59 4.63 3.36
CA GLN A 25 12.90 4.26 2.12
C GLN A 25 11.60 3.50 2.41
N TYR A 26 11.62 2.54 3.33
CA TYR A 26 10.44 1.73 3.64
C TYR A 26 9.36 2.57 4.33
N HIS A 27 9.76 3.43 5.26
CA HIS A 27 8.82 4.35 5.93
C HIS A 27 8.24 5.39 4.97
N TRP A 28 9.03 5.91 4.03
CA TRP A 28 8.52 6.80 2.99
C TRP A 28 7.49 6.08 2.10
N ALA A 29 7.76 4.83 1.71
CA ALA A 29 6.82 4.02 0.95
C ALA A 29 5.51 3.79 1.72
N LEU A 30 5.59 3.56 3.04
CA LEU A 30 4.42 3.47 3.90
C LEU A 30 3.59 4.75 3.90
N CYS A 31 4.22 5.91 4.00
CA CYS A 31 3.50 7.18 3.87
C CYS A 31 2.77 7.28 2.51
N ARG A 32 3.38 6.85 1.41
CA ARG A 32 2.74 6.87 0.08
C ARG A 32 1.51 5.97 0.01
N ILE A 33 1.61 4.74 0.51
CA ILE A 33 0.46 3.83 0.47
C ILE A 33 -0.65 4.20 1.45
N ILE A 34 -0.34 4.90 2.54
CA ILE A 34 -1.36 5.44 3.45
C ILE A 34 -2.25 6.46 2.72
N GLU A 35 -1.67 7.37 1.93
CA GLU A 35 -2.48 8.32 1.13
C GLU A 35 -3.32 7.62 0.06
N LYS A 36 -2.78 6.58 -0.57
CA LYS A 36 -3.53 5.75 -1.53
C LYS A 36 -4.67 5.02 -0.85
N HIS A 37 -4.42 4.45 0.32
CA HIS A 37 -5.41 3.73 1.11
C HIS A 37 -6.53 4.66 1.59
N LYS A 38 -6.18 5.87 2.03
CA LYS A 38 -7.13 6.94 2.37
C LYS A 38 -8.05 7.29 1.20
N SER A 39 -7.54 7.23 -0.02
CA SER A 39 -8.29 7.49 -1.26
C SER A 39 -9.04 6.27 -1.79
N ASN A 40 -9.09 5.17 -1.03
CA ASN A 40 -9.63 3.87 -1.44
C ASN A 40 -9.07 3.35 -2.79
N ALA A 41 -7.79 3.62 -3.05
CA ALA A 41 -7.11 3.12 -4.23
C ALA A 41 -6.58 1.70 -3.99
N ASP A 42 -6.70 0.84 -5.00
CA ASP A 42 -5.95 -0.41 -5.03
C ASP A 42 -4.48 -0.15 -5.31
N TYR A 43 -3.62 -0.98 -4.72
CA TYR A 43 -2.20 -0.92 -4.95
C TYR A 43 -1.48 -2.23 -4.64
N ALA A 44 -0.38 -2.47 -5.34
CA ALA A 44 0.67 -3.41 -4.97
C ALA A 44 1.98 -2.63 -4.78
N LEU A 45 2.45 -2.55 -3.53
CA LEU A 45 3.71 -1.89 -3.17
C LEU A 45 4.85 -2.89 -3.29
N LEU A 46 5.81 -2.58 -4.14
CA LEU A 46 7.00 -3.36 -4.41
C LEU A 46 8.21 -2.60 -3.90
N ILE A 47 8.98 -3.25 -3.03
CA ILE A 47 10.17 -2.68 -2.39
C ILE A 47 11.39 -3.45 -2.86
N GLU A 48 12.44 -2.74 -3.22
CA GLU A 48 13.65 -3.33 -3.80
C GLU A 48 13.30 -4.18 -5.04
N TYR A 49 12.61 -3.57 -6.01
CA TYR A 49 12.16 -4.23 -7.24
C TYR A 49 12.16 -3.23 -8.41
N HIS A 50 13.11 -3.39 -9.34
CA HIS A 50 13.49 -2.44 -10.40
C HIS A 50 14.00 -1.08 -9.89
N GLU A 51 13.31 -0.46 -8.94
CA GLU A 51 13.72 0.73 -8.20
C GLU A 51 13.55 0.51 -6.68
N ASP A 52 13.95 1.52 -5.88
CA ASP A 52 13.82 1.49 -4.42
C ASP A 52 12.37 1.22 -3.99
N VAL A 53 11.43 1.89 -4.67
CA VAL A 53 9.98 1.72 -4.47
C VAL A 53 9.27 1.75 -5.81
N VAL A 54 8.43 0.75 -6.07
CA VAL A 54 7.51 0.72 -7.21
C VAL A 54 6.10 0.48 -6.69
N ILE A 55 5.12 1.19 -7.24
CA ILE A 55 3.72 1.01 -6.89
C ILE A 55 2.93 0.73 -8.16
N ALA A 56 2.27 -0.42 -8.22
CA ALA A 56 1.23 -0.67 -9.21
C ALA A 56 -0.12 -0.23 -8.65
N ASP A 57 -0.97 0.42 -9.46
CA ASP A 57 -2.33 0.87 -9.05
C ASP A 57 -3.43 -0.19 -9.20
N SER A 58 -3.05 -1.41 -9.58
CA SER A 58 -3.96 -2.52 -9.79
C SER A 58 -3.28 -3.85 -9.44
N LEU A 59 -4.06 -4.80 -8.93
CA LEU A 59 -3.62 -6.18 -8.75
C LEU A 59 -3.71 -6.99 -10.06
N PHE A 60 -4.28 -6.42 -11.13
CA PHE A 60 -4.39 -7.05 -12.45
C PHE A 60 -3.35 -6.48 -13.41
N GLY A 61 -2.36 -7.30 -13.80
CA GLY A 61 -1.18 -6.85 -14.54
C GLY A 61 -1.47 -6.24 -15.91
N SER A 62 -2.58 -6.61 -16.56
CA SER A 62 -2.97 -6.07 -17.86
C SER A 62 -3.46 -4.63 -17.81
N SER A 63 -4.00 -4.18 -16.66
CA SER A 63 -4.51 -2.81 -16.45
C SER A 63 -3.63 -1.97 -15.54
N ALA A 64 -2.66 -2.58 -14.85
CA ALA A 64 -1.79 -1.90 -13.91
C ALA A 64 -0.98 -0.78 -14.57
N LYS A 65 -1.02 0.39 -13.93
CA LYS A 65 -0.12 1.52 -14.14
C LYS A 65 0.86 1.61 -12.99
N PHE A 66 1.99 2.28 -13.24
CA PHE A 66 3.15 2.20 -12.36
C PHE A 66 3.65 3.57 -11.93
N GLU A 67 4.07 3.63 -10.68
CA GLU A 67 4.85 4.72 -10.12
C GLU A 67 6.23 4.18 -9.71
N PHE A 68 7.30 4.82 -10.17
CA PHE A 68 8.69 4.41 -9.90
C PHE A 68 9.39 5.47 -9.06
N PHE A 69 10.01 5.06 -7.96
CA PHE A 69 10.69 5.99 -7.07
C PHE A 69 12.07 5.51 -6.67
N GLN A 70 13.02 6.42 -6.81
CA GLN A 70 14.32 6.31 -6.17
C GLN A 70 14.31 7.19 -4.92
N VAL A 71 14.60 6.62 -3.76
CA VAL A 71 14.59 7.32 -2.47
C VAL A 71 16.01 7.58 -2.01
N LYS A 72 16.32 8.85 -1.79
CA LYS A 72 17.62 9.30 -1.30
C LYS A 72 17.46 10.02 0.02
N ASN A 73 18.41 9.73 0.88
CA ASN A 73 18.49 10.32 2.19
C ASN A 73 19.96 10.67 2.43
N THR A 74 20.30 11.89 2.03
CA THR A 74 21.65 12.44 2.10
C THR A 74 21.71 13.54 3.17
N GLY A 75 22.91 14.08 3.44
CA GLY A 75 23.05 15.25 4.32
C GLY A 75 22.86 16.58 3.59
N ASN A 76 23.01 16.60 2.26
CA ASN A 76 23.00 17.81 1.44
C ASN A 76 21.91 17.72 0.37
N SER A 77 21.35 18.88 0.01
CA SER A 77 20.42 18.99 -1.12
C SER A 77 21.09 18.61 -2.43
N PHE A 78 20.30 18.07 -3.35
CA PHE A 78 20.79 17.72 -4.68
C PHE A 78 20.77 18.93 -5.62
N THR A 79 21.86 19.13 -6.36
CA THR A 79 21.96 20.09 -7.46
C THR A 79 21.81 19.37 -8.80
N VAL A 80 21.61 20.12 -9.88
CA VAL A 80 21.60 19.55 -11.23
C VAL A 80 22.87 18.74 -11.49
N ASP A 81 24.03 19.27 -11.09
CA ASP A 81 25.31 18.58 -11.25
C ASP A 81 25.39 17.29 -10.45
N SER A 82 24.96 17.28 -9.18
CA SER A 82 25.07 16.05 -8.38
C SER A 82 24.14 14.94 -8.87
N LEU A 83 23.00 15.28 -9.49
CA LEU A 83 22.08 14.29 -10.06
C LEU A 83 22.49 13.74 -11.41
N THR A 84 23.20 14.54 -12.20
CA THR A 84 23.65 14.21 -13.56
C THR A 84 25.12 13.82 -13.62
N LYS A 85 25.81 13.81 -12.47
CA LYS A 85 27.21 13.42 -12.39
C LYS A 85 27.37 11.93 -12.70
N ARG A 86 28.17 11.66 -13.73
CA ARG A 86 28.59 10.31 -14.09
C ARG A 86 29.98 10.04 -13.53
N VAL A 87 30.15 8.90 -12.86
CA VAL A 87 31.42 8.50 -12.26
C VAL A 87 32.04 7.36 -13.06
N LYS A 88 33.38 7.27 -13.07
CA LYS A 88 34.08 6.18 -13.77
C LYS A 88 33.77 4.84 -13.09
N GLY A 89 33.33 3.87 -13.88
CA GLY A 89 33.14 2.46 -13.52
C GLY A 89 34.09 1.55 -14.30
N ALA A 90 33.89 0.24 -14.16
CA ALA A 90 34.71 -0.78 -14.82
C ALA A 90 34.56 -0.74 -16.35
N GLU A 91 33.34 -0.56 -16.85
CA GLU A 91 32.98 -0.59 -18.28
C GLU A 91 32.74 0.80 -18.89
N GLY A 92 33.27 1.85 -18.25
CA GLY A 92 33.08 3.24 -18.68
C GLY A 92 32.35 4.08 -17.64
N LEU A 93 31.74 5.18 -18.08
CA LEU A 93 31.01 6.08 -17.18
C LEU A 93 29.70 5.44 -16.73
N LYS A 94 29.55 5.21 -15.43
CA LYS A 94 28.29 4.78 -14.82
C LYS A 94 27.19 5.81 -15.08
N ASN A 95 25.95 5.34 -15.09
CA ASN A 95 24.80 6.23 -15.12
C ASN A 95 24.80 7.15 -13.89
N SER A 96 24.33 8.37 -14.10
CA SER A 96 24.06 9.33 -13.04
C SER A 96 22.88 8.88 -12.19
N ILE A 97 22.61 9.56 -11.08
CA ILE A 97 21.46 9.20 -10.22
C ILE A 97 20.16 9.31 -11.02
N LEU A 98 20.00 10.42 -11.75
CA LEU A 98 18.81 10.63 -12.56
C LEU A 98 18.79 9.73 -13.80
N GLY A 99 19.95 9.50 -14.41
CA GLY A 99 20.06 8.59 -15.55
C GLY A 99 19.71 7.14 -15.18
N LYS A 100 20.09 6.68 -13.98
CA LYS A 100 19.73 5.34 -13.50
C LYS A 100 18.21 5.19 -13.36
N LEU A 101 17.56 6.12 -12.66
CA LEU A 101 16.11 6.13 -12.48
C LEU A 101 15.36 6.17 -13.82
N LEU A 102 15.82 6.99 -14.77
CA LEU A 102 15.17 7.08 -16.07
C LEU A 102 15.42 5.83 -16.94
N SER A 103 16.59 5.20 -16.82
CA SER A 103 16.91 3.97 -17.58
C SER A 103 16.08 2.75 -17.19
N SER A 104 15.48 2.73 -15.99
CA SER A 104 14.55 1.66 -15.58
C SER A 104 13.11 1.90 -16.04
N CYS A 105 12.83 3.09 -16.57
CA CYS A 105 11.50 3.53 -16.99
C CYS A 105 11.38 3.62 -18.52
N ILE A 106 12.33 4.29 -19.16
CA ILE A 106 12.29 4.65 -20.59
C ILE A 106 12.79 3.49 -21.46
N GLY A 107 12.12 3.25 -22.59
CA GLY A 107 12.43 2.16 -23.52
C GLY A 107 11.95 0.79 -23.05
N THR A 108 11.13 0.75 -21.99
CA THR A 108 10.58 -0.48 -21.42
C THR A 108 9.20 -0.79 -22.01
N GLU A 109 8.78 -2.07 -21.97
CA GLU A 109 7.45 -2.48 -22.44
C GLU A 109 6.30 -1.86 -21.63
N TYR A 110 6.59 -1.33 -20.44
CA TYR A 110 5.62 -0.71 -19.54
C TYR A 110 5.74 0.82 -19.49
N GLU A 111 6.61 1.45 -20.27
CA GLU A 111 6.87 2.90 -20.24
C GLU A 111 5.57 3.73 -20.36
N THR A 112 4.69 3.36 -21.29
CA THR A 112 3.41 4.05 -21.53
C THR A 112 2.41 3.91 -20.37
N ARG A 113 2.68 3.01 -19.43
CA ARG A 113 1.87 2.77 -18.22
C ARG A 113 2.46 3.45 -16.99
N ILE A 114 3.58 4.16 -17.11
CA ILE A 114 4.21 4.87 -15.99
C ILE A 114 3.53 6.23 -15.79
N THR A 115 2.85 6.40 -14.66
CA THR A 115 2.12 7.63 -14.31
C THR A 115 2.96 8.62 -13.51
N GLU A 116 3.98 8.14 -12.78
CA GLU A 116 4.86 8.97 -11.97
C GLU A 116 6.26 8.37 -11.92
N ILE A 117 7.27 9.20 -12.13
CA ILE A 117 8.67 8.89 -11.83
C ILE A 117 9.09 9.88 -10.77
N GLY A 118 9.58 9.42 -9.62
CA GLY A 118 9.92 10.31 -8.52
C GLY A 118 11.32 10.10 -7.99
N LEU A 119 12.09 11.18 -7.92
CA LEU A 119 13.30 11.22 -7.12
C LEU A 119 12.99 11.85 -5.78
N VAL A 120 13.06 11.08 -4.71
CA VAL A 120 12.74 11.52 -3.35
C VAL A 120 14.03 11.90 -2.62
N SER A 121 14.07 13.05 -1.96
CA SER A 121 15.22 13.50 -1.18
C SER A 121 14.80 14.13 0.14
N SER A 122 15.20 13.55 1.27
CA SER A 122 15.00 14.14 2.61
C SER A 122 15.71 15.49 2.77
N SER A 123 16.80 15.71 2.05
CA SER A 123 17.58 16.97 2.06
C SER A 123 17.08 17.99 1.05
N GLY A 124 16.10 17.63 0.23
CA GLY A 124 15.56 18.46 -0.83
C GLY A 124 16.46 18.64 -2.04
N PHE A 125 16.13 19.67 -2.83
CA PHE A 125 16.74 19.98 -4.11
C PHE A 125 17.07 21.47 -4.20
N SER A 126 18.23 21.79 -4.76
CA SER A 126 18.70 23.15 -5.02
C SER A 126 18.72 23.40 -6.51
N PHE A 127 17.52 23.55 -7.07
CA PHE A 127 17.31 23.90 -8.47
C PHE A 127 16.90 25.35 -8.61
N ASP A 128 17.30 25.95 -9.73
CA ASP A 128 16.74 27.22 -10.16
C ASP A 128 15.32 27.00 -10.69
N GLN A 129 14.38 27.74 -10.12
CA GLN A 129 12.94 27.64 -10.38
C GLN A 129 12.44 28.93 -11.02
N LYS A 130 11.26 28.87 -11.65
CA LYS A 130 10.60 30.05 -12.23
C LYS A 130 10.35 31.14 -11.19
N ASP A 131 10.00 30.74 -9.97
CA ASP A 131 9.94 31.61 -8.80
C ASP A 131 10.69 30.98 -7.62
N ASN A 132 11.93 31.42 -7.42
CA ASN A 132 12.80 30.96 -6.34
C ASN A 132 12.31 31.37 -4.93
N LYS A 133 11.23 32.15 -4.80
CA LYS A 133 10.59 32.43 -3.50
C LYS A 133 9.63 31.33 -3.07
N LEU A 134 9.15 30.51 -4.00
CA LEU A 134 8.28 29.38 -3.69
C LEU A 134 9.05 28.27 -2.98
N LYS A 135 8.41 27.67 -1.98
CA LYS A 135 8.91 26.49 -1.28
C LYS A 135 7.99 25.32 -1.59
N LEU A 136 8.35 24.57 -2.63
CA LEU A 136 7.59 23.43 -3.11
C LEU A 136 8.13 22.15 -2.48
N ASP A 137 7.22 21.28 -2.02
CA ASP A 137 7.54 19.91 -1.59
C ASP A 137 7.53 18.92 -2.77
N ILE A 138 6.91 19.30 -3.89
CA ILE A 138 6.97 18.58 -5.17
C ILE A 138 7.37 19.58 -6.24
N ILE A 139 8.51 19.35 -6.89
CA ILE A 139 9.00 20.15 -8.02
C ILE A 139 8.81 19.35 -9.30
N THR A 140 8.11 19.92 -10.27
CA THR A 140 7.88 19.35 -11.61
C THR A 140 8.70 20.07 -12.67
N SER A 141 8.73 19.55 -13.90
CA SER A 141 9.34 20.26 -15.03
C SER A 141 8.72 21.64 -15.27
N GLY A 142 7.44 21.81 -14.92
CA GLY A 142 6.71 23.08 -15.01
C GLY A 142 7.19 24.15 -14.02
N ASP A 143 7.92 23.78 -12.96
CA ASP A 143 8.38 24.70 -11.92
C ASP A 143 9.82 25.18 -12.14
N LEU A 144 10.60 24.44 -12.95
CA LEU A 144 12.00 24.74 -13.23
C LEU A 144 12.16 25.96 -14.15
N SER A 145 13.23 26.71 -13.94
CA SER A 145 13.63 27.76 -14.90
C SER A 145 14.00 27.14 -16.25
N VAL A 146 13.92 27.94 -17.32
CA VAL A 146 14.23 27.49 -18.69
C VAL A 146 15.68 26.98 -18.78
N ASP A 147 16.62 27.66 -18.12
CA ASP A 147 18.03 27.28 -18.10
C ASP A 147 18.27 25.98 -17.31
N CYS A 148 17.59 25.82 -16.19
CA CYS A 148 17.65 24.59 -15.39
C CYS A 148 17.11 23.38 -16.16
N LEU A 149 15.93 23.52 -16.76
CA LEU A 149 15.28 22.46 -17.54
C LEU A 149 16.10 22.07 -18.78
N SER A 150 16.60 23.06 -19.53
CA SER A 150 17.44 22.82 -20.72
C SER A 150 18.78 22.17 -20.34
N GLY A 151 19.39 22.59 -19.23
CA GLY A 151 20.62 21.99 -18.69
C GLY A 151 20.43 20.53 -18.29
N LEU A 152 19.34 20.21 -17.59
CA LEU A 152 18.98 18.81 -17.27
C LEU A 152 18.74 17.99 -18.54
N THR A 153 17.94 18.52 -19.47
CA THR A 153 17.61 17.83 -20.72
C THR A 153 18.85 17.56 -21.55
N GLY A 154 19.76 18.53 -21.72
CA GLY A 154 20.98 18.35 -22.49
C GLY A 154 21.93 17.29 -21.92
N LYS A 155 22.02 17.20 -20.58
CA LYS A 155 22.81 16.16 -19.91
C LYS A 155 22.18 14.78 -20.05
N LEU A 156 20.87 14.68 -19.88
CA LEU A 156 20.13 13.42 -20.07
C LEU A 156 20.15 12.96 -21.54
N LYS A 157 20.07 13.89 -22.50
CA LYS A 157 20.27 13.60 -23.93
C LYS A 157 21.64 12.99 -24.19
N SER A 158 22.69 13.57 -23.60
CA SER A 158 24.07 13.08 -23.76
C SER A 158 24.30 11.73 -23.08
N GLU A 159 23.50 11.39 -22.07
CA GLU A 159 23.64 10.16 -21.29
C GLU A 159 22.77 9.01 -21.85
N LEU A 160 21.48 9.29 -22.10
CA LEU A 160 20.45 8.30 -22.42
C LEU A 160 19.80 8.51 -23.80
N GLY A 161 20.14 9.58 -24.52
CA GLY A 161 19.51 9.90 -25.80
C GLY A 161 18.10 10.51 -25.67
N ILE A 162 17.71 10.96 -24.48
CA ILE A 162 16.40 11.56 -24.23
C ILE A 162 16.35 12.99 -24.78
N ASP A 163 15.48 13.23 -25.77
CA ASP A 163 15.29 14.56 -26.36
C ASP A 163 14.37 15.47 -25.56
N ILE A 164 13.38 14.89 -24.87
CA ILE A 164 12.34 15.63 -24.15
C ILE A 164 12.38 15.21 -22.68
N PHE A 165 12.47 16.18 -21.78
CA PHE A 165 12.42 15.92 -20.34
C PHE A 165 11.08 15.28 -19.96
N PRO A 166 11.05 14.14 -19.26
CA PRO A 166 9.80 13.46 -18.93
C PRO A 166 8.86 14.31 -18.09
N GLU A 167 7.62 14.50 -18.54
CA GLU A 167 6.63 15.33 -17.84
C GLU A 167 6.15 14.71 -16.53
N ASN A 168 6.17 13.38 -16.43
CA ASN A 168 5.79 12.61 -15.25
C ASN A 168 6.91 12.50 -14.20
N LEU A 169 8.09 13.09 -14.45
CA LEU A 169 9.20 13.13 -13.50
C LEU A 169 8.99 14.24 -12.44
N LYS A 170 9.07 13.84 -11.18
CA LYS A 170 8.91 14.71 -10.01
C LYS A 170 10.11 14.63 -9.08
N PHE A 171 10.47 15.75 -8.48
CA PHE A 171 11.44 15.82 -7.39
C PHE A 171 10.70 16.07 -6.08
N ILE A 172 10.75 15.11 -5.17
CA ILE A 172 9.85 15.03 -4.01
C ILE A 172 10.65 15.24 -2.72
N ILE A 173 10.25 16.21 -1.93
CA ILE A 173 10.78 16.50 -0.60
C ILE A 173 9.76 15.97 0.42
N PRO A 174 10.04 14.85 1.08
CA PRO A 174 9.04 14.21 1.92
C PRO A 174 8.90 14.91 3.27
N LYS A 175 7.71 14.80 3.88
CA LYS A 175 7.43 15.35 5.22
C LYS A 175 8.08 14.53 6.35
N ILE A 176 8.22 13.22 6.14
CA ILE A 176 8.87 12.32 7.09
C ILE A 176 10.35 12.69 7.21
N LYS A 177 10.85 12.78 8.45
CA LYS A 177 12.25 13.08 8.75
C LYS A 177 12.99 11.83 9.17
N LEU A 178 14.30 11.94 9.24
CA LEU A 178 15.19 10.84 9.57
C LEU A 178 15.04 10.34 11.00
N GLU A 179 14.83 11.26 11.93
CA GLU A 179 14.99 11.04 13.37
C GLU A 179 13.74 10.48 14.04
N ASN A 180 12.59 10.43 13.35
CA ASN A 180 11.29 10.05 13.91
C ASN A 180 10.39 9.28 12.93
N GLN A 181 11.00 8.45 12.08
CA GLN A 181 10.30 7.79 10.98
C GLN A 181 9.17 6.88 11.48
N GLU A 182 9.47 6.07 12.50
CA GLU A 182 8.53 5.10 13.07
C GLU A 182 7.34 5.81 13.71
N GLU A 183 7.58 6.76 14.60
CA GLU A 183 6.51 7.52 15.26
C GLU A 183 5.66 8.29 14.25
N PHE A 184 6.28 8.82 13.20
CA PHE A 184 5.57 9.51 12.13
C PHE A 184 4.61 8.56 11.40
N VAL A 185 5.07 7.37 11.00
CA VAL A 185 4.21 6.40 10.30
C VAL A 185 3.12 5.84 11.21
N ILE A 186 3.42 5.56 12.49
CA ILE A 186 2.42 5.13 13.48
C ILE A 186 1.32 6.19 13.61
N ALA A 187 1.68 7.47 13.71
CA ALA A 187 0.71 8.57 13.76
C ALA A 187 -0.16 8.61 12.49
N ARG A 188 0.45 8.45 11.30
CA ARG A 188 -0.30 8.40 10.03
C ARG A 188 -1.28 7.23 9.95
N PHE A 189 -0.95 6.05 10.49
CA PHE A 189 -1.91 4.95 10.59
C PHE A 189 -3.05 5.25 11.57
N ALA A 190 -2.76 5.86 12.72
CA ALA A 190 -3.81 6.26 13.66
C ALA A 190 -4.78 7.27 13.02
N GLU A 191 -4.25 8.26 12.29
CA GLU A 191 -5.03 9.25 11.55
C GLU A 191 -5.87 8.59 10.44
N LEU A 192 -5.28 7.68 9.67
CA LEU A 192 -5.97 6.90 8.64
C LEU A 192 -7.16 6.13 9.24
N VAL A 193 -6.95 5.43 10.35
CA VAL A 193 -8.02 4.64 10.98
C VAL A 193 -9.11 5.54 11.53
N ASN A 194 -8.78 6.67 12.14
CA ASN A 194 -9.79 7.62 12.61
C ASN A 194 -10.61 8.23 11.47
N GLU A 195 -10.00 8.42 10.29
CA GLU A 195 -10.69 8.93 9.11
C GLU A 195 -11.61 7.89 8.46
N ILE A 196 -11.14 6.65 8.32
CA ILE A 196 -11.92 5.55 7.74
C ILE A 196 -13.01 5.06 8.72
N PHE A 197 -12.70 5.05 10.02
CA PHE A 197 -13.56 4.55 11.08
C PHE A 197 -13.69 5.61 12.21
N PRO A 198 -14.51 6.65 12.01
CA PRO A 198 -14.73 7.66 13.04
C PRO A 198 -15.21 7.03 14.36
N ASN A 199 -14.67 7.51 15.48
CA ASN A 199 -14.95 7.01 16.83
C ASN A 199 -14.53 5.55 17.08
N SER A 200 -13.68 4.97 16.24
CA SER A 200 -13.06 3.67 16.50
C SER A 200 -11.89 3.77 17.47
N HIS A 201 -11.58 2.65 18.12
CA HIS A 201 -10.30 2.46 18.78
C HIS A 201 -9.42 1.59 17.90
N CYS A 202 -8.13 1.93 17.79
CA CYS A 202 -7.18 1.14 17.03
C CYS A 202 -5.84 1.00 17.75
N ASN A 203 -5.16 -0.12 17.48
CA ASN A 203 -3.78 -0.30 17.89
C ASN A 203 -2.83 -0.01 16.72
N ALA A 204 -2.58 1.29 16.48
CA ALA A 204 -1.73 1.76 15.39
C ALA A 204 -0.29 1.19 15.46
N VAL A 205 0.22 0.90 16.67
CA VAL A 205 1.53 0.27 16.86
C VAL A 205 1.54 -1.15 16.29
N ASN A 206 0.50 -1.95 16.56
CA ASN A 206 0.41 -3.31 16.00
C ASN A 206 0.16 -3.29 14.49
N ILE A 207 -0.62 -2.33 13.99
CA ILE A 207 -0.81 -2.13 12.54
C ILE A 207 0.53 -1.87 11.87
N TYR A 208 1.27 -0.89 12.38
CA TYR A 208 2.60 -0.55 11.88
C TYR A 208 3.54 -1.77 11.93
N ARG A 209 3.65 -2.45 13.08
CA ARG A 209 4.53 -3.64 13.24
C ARG A 209 4.22 -4.73 12.22
N ALA A 210 2.96 -5.12 12.10
CA ALA A 210 2.56 -6.16 11.15
C ALA A 210 2.89 -5.77 9.69
N ILE A 211 2.68 -4.49 9.33
CA ILE A 211 2.94 -4.00 7.97
C ILE A 211 4.44 -3.85 7.70
N ILE A 212 5.20 -3.25 8.62
CA ILE A 212 6.65 -3.03 8.42
C ILE A 212 7.41 -4.35 8.40
N ASP A 213 7.02 -5.32 9.24
CA ASP A 213 7.62 -6.66 9.23
C ASP A 213 7.36 -7.37 7.89
N GLU A 214 6.15 -7.26 7.35
CA GLU A 214 5.81 -7.81 6.04
C GLU A 214 6.62 -7.15 4.93
N ILE A 215 6.76 -5.82 4.93
CA ILE A 215 7.62 -5.12 3.95
C ILE A 215 9.07 -5.57 4.05
N HIS A 216 9.62 -5.74 5.25
CA HIS A 216 10.99 -6.26 5.40
C HIS A 216 11.13 -7.64 4.79
N ARG A 217 10.16 -8.54 5.03
CA ARG A 217 10.14 -9.88 4.45
C ARG A 217 10.08 -9.83 2.92
N LYS A 218 9.23 -8.97 2.34
CA LYS A 218 9.11 -8.77 0.88
C LYS A 218 10.37 -8.16 0.27
N GLY A 219 10.98 -7.18 0.94
CA GLY A 219 12.19 -6.49 0.48
C GLY A 219 13.40 -7.42 0.38
N GLN A 220 13.47 -8.45 1.24
CA GLN A 220 14.55 -9.46 1.21
C GLN A 220 14.42 -10.48 0.08
N ASN A 221 13.27 -10.57 -0.61
CA ASN A 221 13.06 -11.52 -1.69
C ASN A 221 13.82 -11.08 -2.95
N THR A 222 14.81 -11.86 -3.38
CA THR A 222 15.67 -11.59 -4.54
C THR A 222 15.30 -12.40 -5.79
N TYR A 223 14.20 -13.15 -5.77
CA TYR A 223 13.78 -13.93 -6.93
C TYR A 223 13.13 -13.04 -7.99
N ASP A 224 13.37 -13.39 -9.24
CA ASP A 224 12.66 -12.82 -10.38
C ASP A 224 11.31 -13.53 -10.58
N PHE A 225 10.35 -12.82 -11.17
CA PHE A 225 9.00 -13.32 -11.41
C PHE A 225 8.63 -13.20 -12.87
N THR A 226 8.26 -14.33 -13.48
CA THR A 226 7.71 -14.35 -14.84
C THR A 226 6.19 -14.18 -14.86
N MET A 227 5.51 -14.51 -13.75
CA MET A 227 4.05 -14.43 -13.61
C MET A 227 3.67 -13.28 -12.67
N TRP A 228 2.73 -12.44 -13.11
CA TRP A 228 2.31 -11.24 -12.39
C TRP A 228 1.67 -11.57 -11.03
N GLU A 229 0.76 -12.53 -11.01
CA GLU A 229 0.00 -12.91 -9.82
C GLU A 229 0.95 -13.40 -8.72
N LYS A 230 1.96 -14.18 -9.11
CA LYS A 230 2.99 -14.66 -8.19
C LYS A 230 3.86 -13.52 -7.66
N MET A 231 4.21 -12.54 -8.51
CA MET A 231 4.95 -11.35 -8.07
C MET A 231 4.15 -10.52 -7.06
N VAL A 232 2.85 -10.31 -7.32
CA VAL A 232 1.95 -9.64 -6.38
C VAL A 232 1.90 -10.40 -5.06
N GLU A 233 1.71 -11.71 -5.08
CA GLU A 233 1.64 -12.55 -3.88
C GLU A 233 2.95 -12.57 -3.09
N ASP A 234 4.09 -12.77 -3.75
CA ASP A 234 5.37 -13.08 -3.09
C ASP A 234 6.25 -11.86 -2.84
N LYS A 235 6.10 -10.77 -3.61
CA LYS A 235 6.99 -9.59 -3.59
C LYS A 235 6.30 -8.29 -3.22
N SER A 236 4.96 -8.23 -3.21
CA SER A 236 4.24 -6.98 -2.93
C SER A 236 3.52 -6.96 -1.57
N LEU A 237 3.39 -5.77 -1.00
CA LEU A 237 2.40 -5.47 0.03
C LEU A 237 1.16 -4.87 -0.67
N THR A 238 0.01 -5.53 -0.58
CA THR A 238 -1.20 -5.10 -1.27
C THR A 238 -2.11 -4.21 -0.42
N SER A 239 -2.97 -3.43 -1.08
CA SER A 239 -4.08 -2.69 -0.45
C SER A 239 -4.93 -3.61 0.44
N HIS A 240 -5.16 -4.85 0.00
CA HIS A 240 -5.98 -5.84 0.69
C HIS A 240 -5.31 -6.32 1.99
N THR A 241 -4.01 -6.64 1.93
CA THR A 241 -3.24 -7.03 3.12
C THR A 241 -3.23 -5.92 4.17
N VAL A 242 -3.01 -4.66 3.76
CA VAL A 242 -3.04 -3.51 4.68
C VAL A 242 -4.42 -3.34 5.32
N LYS A 243 -5.47 -3.51 4.51
CA LYS A 243 -6.86 -3.44 4.97
C LYS A 243 -7.18 -4.51 6.02
N ASP A 244 -6.75 -5.75 5.78
CA ASP A 244 -6.95 -6.87 6.71
C ASP A 244 -6.23 -6.60 8.04
N VAL A 245 -4.98 -6.12 7.99
CA VAL A 245 -4.22 -5.77 9.20
C VAL A 245 -4.90 -4.65 9.99
N ILE A 246 -5.38 -3.60 9.31
CA ILE A 246 -6.13 -2.51 9.94
C ILE A 246 -7.40 -3.07 10.61
N ALA A 247 -8.17 -3.89 9.90
CA ALA A 247 -9.42 -4.46 10.41
C ALA A 247 -9.19 -5.30 11.67
N VAL A 248 -8.17 -6.17 11.68
CA VAL A 248 -7.87 -7.01 12.85
C VAL A 248 -7.46 -6.20 14.08
N ASN A 249 -6.86 -5.03 13.89
CA ASN A 249 -6.34 -4.18 14.96
C ASN A 249 -7.25 -2.98 15.29
N THR A 250 -8.49 -2.98 14.78
CA THR A 250 -9.46 -1.91 14.98
C THR A 250 -10.74 -2.44 15.63
N THR A 251 -11.36 -1.64 16.48
CA THR A 251 -12.68 -1.90 17.05
C THR A 251 -13.58 -0.70 16.80
N SER A 252 -14.77 -0.92 16.24
CA SER A 252 -15.74 0.13 15.94
C SER A 252 -16.98 -0.04 16.81
N PRO A 253 -17.49 1.02 17.47
CA PRO A 253 -18.76 0.96 18.19
C PRO A 253 -19.93 0.56 17.29
N LYS A 254 -19.89 0.89 15.99
CA LYS A 254 -20.93 0.49 15.04
C LYS A 254 -21.02 -1.03 14.87
N PHE A 255 -19.94 -1.76 15.17
CA PHE A 255 -19.97 -3.22 15.16
C PHE A 255 -20.81 -3.78 16.31
N GLU A 256 -20.96 -3.08 17.44
CA GLU A 256 -21.71 -3.60 18.59
C GLU A 256 -23.19 -3.84 18.26
N ASP A 257 -23.79 -2.99 17.43
CA ASP A 257 -25.18 -3.17 16.99
C ASP A 257 -25.29 -4.33 16.00
N PHE A 258 -24.38 -4.40 15.03
CA PHE A 258 -24.31 -5.54 14.10
C PHE A 258 -24.03 -6.87 14.84
N GLU A 259 -23.20 -6.84 15.89
CA GLU A 259 -22.83 -8.00 16.70
C GLU A 259 -24.03 -8.54 17.47
N LYS A 260 -24.93 -7.69 17.96
CA LYS A 260 -26.17 -8.14 18.63
C LYS A 260 -27.07 -8.91 17.69
N ASP A 261 -27.28 -8.40 16.47
CA ASP A 261 -28.13 -9.06 15.48
C ASP A 261 -27.50 -10.37 14.99
N PHE A 262 -26.18 -10.37 14.80
CA PHE A 262 -25.43 -11.60 14.54
C PHE A 262 -25.50 -12.60 15.70
N GLU A 263 -25.39 -12.15 16.95
CA GLU A 263 -25.50 -13.00 18.14
C GLU A 263 -26.90 -13.61 18.27
N TYR A 264 -27.95 -12.83 17.99
CA TYR A 264 -29.33 -13.32 17.93
C TYR A 264 -29.47 -14.40 16.86
N LEU A 265 -29.06 -14.12 15.61
CA LEU A 265 -29.11 -15.07 14.51
C LEU A 265 -28.33 -16.36 14.85
N ALA A 266 -27.11 -16.22 15.38
CA ALA A 266 -26.25 -17.34 15.69
C ALA A 266 -26.85 -18.26 16.77
N LYS A 267 -27.49 -17.70 17.79
CA LYS A 267 -28.02 -18.46 18.94
C LYS A 267 -29.45 -18.94 18.70
N SER A 268 -30.32 -18.08 18.19
CA SER A 268 -31.76 -18.34 18.06
C SER A 268 -32.06 -19.15 16.81
N ASP A 269 -31.54 -18.72 15.66
CA ASP A 269 -31.85 -19.32 14.37
C ASP A 269 -30.89 -20.46 14.02
N MET A 270 -29.58 -20.17 14.04
CA MET A 270 -28.54 -21.12 13.64
C MET A 270 -28.19 -22.13 14.73
N LYS A 271 -28.58 -21.86 15.98
CA LYS A 271 -28.37 -22.73 17.17
C LYS A 271 -26.89 -23.15 17.35
N TRP A 272 -25.96 -22.24 17.06
CA TRP A 272 -24.54 -22.53 17.14
C TRP A 272 -24.06 -22.72 18.59
N ASN A 273 -23.19 -23.70 18.79
CA ASN A 273 -22.48 -23.86 20.06
C ASN A 273 -21.43 -22.74 20.26
N THR A 274 -20.95 -22.60 21.49
CA THR A 274 -20.00 -21.54 21.86
C THR A 274 -18.71 -21.55 21.04
N LEU A 275 -18.20 -22.72 20.66
CA LEU A 275 -16.97 -22.83 19.87
C LEU A 275 -17.18 -22.31 18.45
N THR A 276 -18.30 -22.67 17.83
CA THR A 276 -18.69 -22.23 16.50
C THR A 276 -18.93 -20.73 16.49
N TYR A 277 -19.72 -20.21 17.44
CA TYR A 277 -19.96 -18.78 17.57
C TYR A 277 -18.65 -17.97 17.69
N ARG A 278 -17.73 -18.38 18.58
CA ARG A 278 -16.43 -17.69 18.76
C ARG A 278 -15.58 -17.69 17.49
N LYS A 279 -15.64 -18.74 16.68
CA LYS A 279 -14.95 -18.82 15.39
C LYS A 279 -15.58 -17.84 14.39
N MET A 280 -16.90 -17.90 14.24
CA MET A 280 -17.64 -17.14 13.23
C MET A 280 -17.70 -15.64 13.54
N VAL A 281 -17.87 -15.24 14.81
CA VAL A 281 -17.91 -13.81 15.21
C VAL A 281 -16.61 -13.09 14.86
N ARG A 282 -15.46 -13.77 14.93
CA ARG A 282 -14.16 -13.20 14.54
C ARG A 282 -14.10 -12.92 13.03
N LYS A 283 -14.55 -13.87 12.21
CA LYS A 283 -14.62 -13.74 10.74
C LYS A 283 -15.61 -12.64 10.34
N ILE A 284 -16.81 -12.64 10.92
CA ILE A 284 -17.84 -11.60 10.72
C ILE A 284 -17.31 -10.21 11.10
N LYS A 285 -16.63 -10.08 12.25
CA LYS A 285 -16.04 -8.81 12.67
C LYS A 285 -15.02 -8.30 11.67
N GLN A 286 -14.18 -9.18 11.15
CA GLN A 286 -13.21 -8.83 10.10
C GLN A 286 -13.93 -8.37 8.82
N ILE A 287 -14.92 -9.10 8.33
CA ILE A 287 -15.72 -8.71 7.15
C ILE A 287 -16.36 -7.34 7.36
N TYR A 288 -16.99 -7.12 8.52
CA TYR A 288 -17.64 -5.87 8.86
C TYR A 288 -16.65 -4.70 8.84
N LEU A 289 -15.52 -4.83 9.54
CA LEU A 289 -14.51 -3.78 9.60
C LEU A 289 -13.84 -3.53 8.25
N ARG A 290 -13.68 -4.54 7.40
CA ARG A 290 -13.21 -4.31 6.02
C ARG A 290 -14.20 -3.46 5.21
N ARG A 291 -15.50 -3.47 5.52
CA ARG A 291 -16.52 -2.85 4.66
C ARG A 291 -17.06 -1.52 5.15
N VAL A 292 -17.06 -1.27 6.46
CA VAL A 292 -17.62 -0.02 7.04
C VAL A 292 -16.88 1.24 6.63
N GLY A 293 -15.58 1.12 6.30
CA GLY A 293 -14.82 2.21 5.72
C GLY A 293 -15.10 2.36 4.23
N TYR A 294 -14.52 1.44 3.45
CA TYR A 294 -14.73 1.35 2.01
C TYR A 294 -14.62 -0.12 1.59
N ALA A 295 -15.59 -0.66 0.86
CA ALA A 295 -15.46 -1.98 0.23
C ALA A 295 -14.44 -1.91 -0.92
N SER A 296 -13.50 -2.86 -1.01
CA SER A 296 -12.63 -2.96 -2.18
C SER A 296 -13.40 -3.49 -3.39
N ALA A 297 -12.83 -3.42 -4.59
CA ALA A 297 -13.45 -4.05 -5.77
C ALA A 297 -13.68 -5.56 -5.56
N PHE A 298 -12.76 -6.22 -4.84
CA PHE A 298 -12.90 -7.61 -4.43
C PHE A 298 -14.08 -7.81 -3.47
N ASP A 299 -14.20 -6.99 -2.41
CA ASP A 299 -15.34 -7.02 -1.49
C ASP A 299 -16.67 -6.82 -2.24
N MET A 300 -16.72 -5.84 -3.16
CA MET A 300 -17.90 -5.55 -3.96
C MET A 300 -18.30 -6.74 -4.84
N ASN A 301 -17.33 -7.45 -5.42
CA ASN A 301 -17.62 -8.64 -6.23
C ASN A 301 -18.21 -9.77 -5.38
N ILE A 302 -17.66 -10.03 -4.19
CA ILE A 302 -18.21 -11.03 -3.25
C ILE A 302 -19.62 -10.62 -2.81
N MET A 303 -19.81 -9.37 -2.40
CA MET A 303 -21.13 -8.85 -2.00
C MET A 303 -22.16 -8.96 -3.12
N ARG A 304 -21.77 -8.68 -4.37
CA ARG A 304 -22.66 -8.84 -5.53
C ARG A 304 -23.10 -10.29 -5.70
N ILE A 305 -22.18 -11.25 -5.59
CA ILE A 305 -22.52 -12.68 -5.69
C ILE A 305 -23.43 -13.09 -4.53
N ALA A 306 -23.13 -12.67 -3.30
CA ALA A 306 -23.94 -12.96 -2.12
C ALA A 306 -25.35 -12.35 -2.21
N GLN A 307 -25.48 -11.10 -2.65
CA GLN A 307 -26.77 -10.44 -2.88
C GLN A 307 -27.55 -11.13 -4.00
N GLN A 308 -26.90 -11.50 -5.09
CA GLN A 308 -27.52 -12.26 -6.17
C GLN A 308 -28.01 -13.64 -5.68
N ALA A 309 -27.29 -14.28 -4.77
CA ALA A 309 -27.73 -15.53 -4.15
C ALA A 309 -28.97 -15.31 -3.28
N LEU A 310 -28.97 -14.29 -2.40
CA LEU A 310 -30.10 -13.92 -1.56
C LEU A 310 -31.35 -13.61 -2.39
N SER A 311 -31.24 -12.82 -3.46
CA SER A 311 -32.39 -12.48 -4.32
C SER A 311 -32.95 -13.65 -5.13
N ASN A 312 -32.15 -14.70 -5.37
CA ASN A 312 -32.56 -15.86 -6.17
C ASN A 312 -33.17 -16.99 -5.33
N VAL A 313 -33.15 -16.88 -4.00
CA VAL A 313 -33.76 -17.86 -3.09
C VAL A 313 -34.98 -17.20 -2.44
N PRO A 314 -36.20 -17.63 -2.75
CA PRO A 314 -37.40 -17.06 -2.13
C PRO A 314 -37.44 -17.39 -0.64
N GLU A 315 -37.43 -16.38 0.23
CA GLU A 315 -37.46 -16.56 1.69
C GLU A 315 -38.74 -17.26 2.16
N GLU A 316 -39.85 -17.02 1.47
CA GLU A 316 -41.18 -17.59 1.71
C GLU A 316 -41.26 -19.13 1.58
N ASP A 317 -40.29 -19.75 0.91
CA ASP A 317 -40.19 -21.20 0.76
C ASP A 317 -39.67 -21.90 2.04
N TYR A 318 -39.25 -21.14 3.06
CA TYR A 318 -38.55 -21.67 4.23
C TYR A 318 -39.25 -21.26 5.54
N THR A 319 -39.38 -22.20 6.47
CA THR A 319 -39.94 -21.95 7.81
C THR A 319 -38.87 -21.65 8.85
N GLU A 320 -37.64 -22.13 8.65
CA GLU A 320 -36.50 -21.87 9.53
C GLU A 320 -35.47 -21.02 8.79
N THR A 321 -35.07 -19.89 9.40
CA THR A 321 -34.00 -19.02 8.90
C THR A 321 -32.70 -19.80 8.62
N SER A 322 -32.42 -20.84 9.42
CA SER A 322 -31.22 -21.66 9.24
C SER A 322 -31.22 -22.45 7.93
N ASP A 323 -32.39 -22.88 7.46
CA ASP A 323 -32.52 -23.62 6.20
C ASP A 323 -32.52 -22.68 5.00
N TYR A 324 -33.12 -21.48 5.15
CA TYR A 324 -32.99 -20.40 4.17
C TYR A 324 -31.52 -20.03 3.94
N ILE A 325 -30.76 -19.74 5.00
CA ILE A 325 -29.33 -19.38 4.89
C ILE A 325 -28.53 -20.50 4.21
N LYS A 326 -28.79 -21.78 4.54
CA LYS A 326 -28.13 -22.92 3.87
C LYS A 326 -28.45 -22.94 2.37
N ALA A 327 -29.70 -22.72 1.99
CA ALA A 327 -30.10 -22.66 0.58
C ALA A 327 -29.41 -21.50 -0.16
N VAL A 328 -29.29 -20.34 0.48
CA VAL A 328 -28.55 -19.19 -0.07
C VAL A 328 -27.06 -19.51 -0.24
N VAL A 329 -26.43 -20.19 0.73
CA VAL A 329 -25.03 -20.65 0.59
C VAL A 329 -24.87 -21.59 -0.60
N MET A 330 -25.79 -22.55 -0.78
CA MET A 330 -25.79 -23.43 -1.95
C MET A 330 -25.93 -22.63 -3.25
N LYS A 331 -26.83 -21.64 -3.28
CA LYS A 331 -27.00 -20.74 -4.42
C LYS A 331 -25.74 -19.93 -4.72
N ALA A 332 -25.03 -19.44 -3.71
CA ALA A 332 -23.78 -18.72 -3.89
C ALA A 332 -22.67 -19.60 -4.46
N LYS A 333 -22.60 -20.87 -4.05
CA LYS A 333 -21.71 -21.87 -4.66
C LYS A 333 -22.05 -22.14 -6.13
N GLU A 334 -23.33 -22.24 -6.49
CA GLU A 334 -23.76 -22.32 -7.90
C GLU A 334 -23.33 -21.08 -8.71
N LEU A 335 -23.28 -19.92 -8.08
CA LEU A 335 -22.76 -18.67 -8.68
C LEU A 335 -21.23 -18.56 -8.63
N ASN A 336 -20.53 -19.65 -8.28
CA ASN A 336 -19.07 -19.76 -8.26
C ASN A 336 -18.36 -18.83 -7.27
N ILE A 337 -18.97 -18.58 -6.09
CA ILE A 337 -18.34 -17.78 -5.03
C ILE A 337 -17.03 -18.40 -4.51
N GLU A 338 -16.88 -19.73 -4.60
CA GLU A 338 -15.69 -20.49 -4.19
C GLU A 338 -14.43 -20.09 -4.98
N SER A 339 -14.60 -19.53 -6.19
CA SER A 339 -13.49 -18.96 -6.96
C SER A 339 -12.86 -17.72 -6.32
N GLN A 340 -13.61 -17.04 -5.44
CA GLN A 340 -13.15 -15.85 -4.72
C GLN A 340 -12.76 -16.20 -3.28
N ILE A 341 -13.55 -17.06 -2.63
CA ILE A 341 -13.36 -17.48 -1.23
C ILE A 341 -13.63 -18.98 -1.09
N PRO A 342 -12.59 -19.83 -1.02
CA PRO A 342 -12.78 -21.28 -1.10
C PRO A 342 -13.30 -21.92 0.20
N GLU A 343 -13.20 -21.23 1.34
CA GLU A 343 -13.52 -21.78 2.65
C GLU A 343 -15.02 -21.62 2.99
N ASP A 344 -15.67 -22.72 3.35
CA ASP A 344 -17.12 -22.76 3.65
C ASP A 344 -17.55 -21.80 4.77
N ASP A 345 -16.73 -21.70 5.83
CA ASP A 345 -17.00 -20.77 6.94
C ASP A 345 -16.98 -19.32 6.44
N ASP A 346 -16.08 -18.97 5.52
CA ASP A 346 -15.98 -17.62 4.97
C ASP A 346 -17.18 -17.32 4.08
N ILE A 347 -17.58 -18.25 3.21
CA ILE A 347 -18.80 -18.12 2.40
C ILE A 347 -20.03 -17.90 3.30
N LEU A 348 -20.17 -18.70 4.35
CA LEU A 348 -21.29 -18.57 5.30
C LEU A 348 -21.28 -17.22 6.00
N CYS A 349 -20.12 -16.76 6.48
CA CYS A 349 -19.98 -15.43 7.08
C CYS A 349 -20.32 -14.29 6.09
N GLU A 350 -19.98 -14.45 4.81
CA GLU A 350 -20.29 -13.48 3.77
C GLU A 350 -21.79 -13.39 3.47
N ILE A 351 -22.46 -14.55 3.37
CA ILE A 351 -23.92 -14.60 3.25
C ILE A 351 -24.59 -13.97 4.46
N ILE A 352 -24.17 -14.33 5.68
CA ILE A 352 -24.75 -13.77 6.91
C ILE A 352 -24.51 -12.26 6.98
N TYR A 353 -23.33 -11.77 6.57
CA TYR A 353 -23.07 -10.35 6.51
C TYR A 353 -24.05 -9.62 5.59
N CYS A 354 -24.25 -10.12 4.37
CA CYS A 354 -25.18 -9.53 3.43
C CYS A 354 -26.64 -9.63 3.89
N PHE A 355 -27.02 -10.75 4.49
CA PHE A 355 -28.36 -10.97 5.05
C PHE A 355 -28.69 -9.96 6.14
N LEU A 356 -27.80 -9.80 7.14
CA LEU A 356 -27.99 -8.84 8.23
C LEU A 356 -27.88 -7.39 7.75
N LYS A 357 -27.05 -7.09 6.75
CA LYS A 357 -26.91 -5.74 6.22
C LYS A 357 -28.22 -5.20 5.62
N VAL A 358 -29.01 -6.06 4.97
CA VAL A 358 -30.33 -5.67 4.42
C VAL A 358 -31.31 -5.26 5.53
N MET A 359 -31.14 -5.73 6.77
CA MET A 359 -31.98 -5.33 7.91
C MET A 359 -31.64 -3.95 8.46
N HIS A 360 -30.50 -3.37 8.09
CA HIS A 360 -29.99 -2.09 8.56
C HIS A 360 -29.97 -0.98 7.48
N GLU A 361 -30.40 -1.29 6.27
CA GLU A 361 -30.64 -0.34 5.15
C GLU A 361 -32.14 -0.14 4.96
#